data_AF-A0A1Y6FCU4-F1
#
_entry.id   AF-A0A1Y6FCU4-F1
#
_cell.length_a   1.000
_cell.length_b   1.000
_cell.length_c   1.000
_cell.angle_alpha   90.00
_cell.angle_beta   90.00
_cell.angle_gamma   90.00
#
_symmetry.space_group_name_H-M   'P 1'
#
loop_
_entity.id
_entity.type
_entity.pdbx_description
1 polymer ?
#
loop_
_entity_poly.entity_id
_entity_poly.type
_entity_poly.pdbx_seq_one_letter_code
_entity_poly.pdbx_strand_id
1 'polypeptide(L)'
;MTDLPHLGPKAIDAYNRFAKELAAFNYALRFAKPSGPVDSHTLFTLNGLIMVARRLFRRHPDLPRFFPVDTQGPMTQADLVITVARLTAASLHFEDRYAHLKMGAPRPKR
;
A
#
# COMPACT_ATOMS: atom_id res chain seq x y z
N MET A 1 -15.82 -4.38 -21.02
CA MET A 1 -16.26 -4.09 -19.64
C MET A 1 -15.45 -4.98 -18.72
N THR A 2 -14.52 -4.42 -17.97
CA THR A 2 -13.69 -5.18 -17.03
C THR A 2 -14.51 -5.43 -15.78
N ASP A 3 -14.92 -6.67 -15.56
CA ASP A 3 -15.64 -7.11 -14.35
C ASP A 3 -14.69 -6.96 -13.16
N LEU A 4 -14.72 -5.78 -12.52
CA LEU A 4 -13.88 -5.51 -11.36
C LEU A 4 -14.35 -6.40 -10.20
N PRO A 5 -13.44 -7.05 -9.45
CA PRO A 5 -13.85 -7.85 -8.30
C PRO A 5 -14.66 -7.02 -7.31
N HIS A 6 -15.82 -7.48 -6.86
CA HIS A 6 -16.55 -6.81 -5.80
C HIS A 6 -15.74 -6.83 -4.50
N LEU A 7 -15.48 -5.66 -3.90
CA LEU A 7 -14.82 -5.58 -2.60
C LEU A 7 -15.83 -5.77 -1.47
N GLY A 8 -15.58 -6.77 -0.62
CA GLY A 8 -16.32 -6.90 0.63
C GLY A 8 -15.89 -5.85 1.67
N PRO A 9 -16.71 -5.58 2.70
CA PRO A 9 -16.41 -4.59 3.73
C PRO A 9 -15.03 -4.75 4.39
N LYS A 10 -14.63 -5.99 4.68
CA LYS A 10 -13.31 -6.30 5.26
C LYS A 10 -12.15 -5.88 4.36
N ALA A 11 -12.31 -5.96 3.04
CA ALA A 11 -11.28 -5.56 2.09
C ALA A 11 -11.18 -4.03 2.00
N ILE A 12 -12.32 -3.32 2.10
CA ILE A 12 -12.37 -1.86 2.17
C ILE A 12 -11.67 -1.36 3.44
N ASP A 13 -11.98 -1.95 4.60
CA ASP A 13 -11.32 -1.59 5.86
C ASP A 13 -9.82 -1.88 5.83
N ALA A 14 -9.42 -3.02 5.26
CA ALA A 14 -8.02 -3.37 5.09
C ALA A 14 -7.30 -2.37 4.17
N TYR A 15 -7.93 -1.97 3.06
CA TYR A 15 -7.40 -0.91 2.18
C TYR A 15 -7.26 0.42 2.92
N ASN A 16 -8.28 0.86 3.65
CA ASN A 16 -8.24 2.13 4.37
C ASN A 16 -7.13 2.17 5.43
N ARG A 17 -6.88 1.07 6.14
CA ARG A 17 -5.75 0.96 7.08
C ARG A 17 -4.42 1.01 6.35
N PHE A 18 -4.27 0.21 5.30
CA PHE A 18 -3.08 0.19 4.46
C PHE A 18 -2.74 1.57 3.89
N ALA A 19 -3.72 2.27 3.31
CA ALA A 19 -3.53 3.59 2.71
C ALA A 19 -3.07 4.63 3.74
N LYS A 20 -3.62 4.59 4.96
CA LYS A 20 -3.19 5.47 6.06
C LYS A 20 -1.75 5.19 6.49
N GLU A 21 -1.40 3.92 6.68
CA GLU A 21 -0.03 3.52 7.08
C GLU A 21 0.98 3.85 5.98
N LEU A 22 0.65 3.59 4.72
CA LEU A 22 1.50 3.94 3.58
C LEU A 22 1.70 5.46 3.46
N ALA A 23 0.65 6.25 3.68
CA ALA A 23 0.76 7.71 3.70
C ALA A 23 1.67 8.21 4.83
N ALA A 24 1.55 7.63 6.04
CA ALA A 24 2.43 7.95 7.16
C ALA A 24 3.90 7.57 6.87
N PHE A 25 4.13 6.39 6.29
CA PHE A 25 5.46 5.93 5.89
C PHE A 25 6.07 6.85 4.83
N ASN A 26 5.28 7.25 3.83
CA ASN A 26 5.72 8.16 2.76
C ASN A 26 5.99 9.57 3.29
N TYR A 27 5.17 10.07 4.23
CA TYR A 27 5.44 11.34 4.92
C TYR A 27 6.77 11.30 5.67
N ALA A 28 7.02 10.22 6.42
CA ALA A 28 8.28 10.06 7.15
C ALA A 28 9.48 10.08 6.20
N LEU A 29 9.41 9.37 5.07
CA LEU A 29 10.47 9.32 4.06
C LEU A 29 10.67 10.62 3.30
N ARG A 30 9.65 11.47 3.16
CA ARG A 30 9.77 12.72 2.38
C ARG A 30 10.14 13.91 3.25
N PHE A 31 9.65 13.97 4.47
CA PHE A 31 9.67 15.19 5.27
C PHE A 31 10.34 15.02 6.63
N ALA A 32 10.07 13.92 7.34
CA ALA A 32 10.59 13.76 8.71
C ALA A 32 12.05 13.25 8.73
N LYS A 33 12.37 12.27 7.88
CA LYS A 33 13.70 11.64 7.81
C LYS A 33 14.02 11.25 6.35
N PRO A 34 14.32 12.23 5.49
CA PRO A 34 14.54 11.98 4.06
C PRO A 34 15.87 11.29 3.73
N SER A 35 16.81 11.30 4.66
CA SER A 35 18.14 10.71 4.51
C SER A 35 18.56 9.96 5.77
N GLY A 36 19.58 9.12 5.62
CA GLY A 36 20.13 8.29 6.68
C GLY A 36 20.14 6.81 6.33
N PRO A 37 20.67 5.96 7.22
CA PRO A 37 20.69 4.53 7.02
C PRO A 37 19.27 3.95 7.05
N VAL A 38 19.01 3.02 6.12
CA VAL A 38 17.82 2.18 6.14
C VAL A 38 18.13 0.97 7.00
N ASP A 39 17.51 0.92 8.19
CA ASP A 39 17.73 -0.14 9.16
C ASP A 39 16.73 -1.29 9.01
N SER A 40 17.02 -2.40 9.69
CA SER A 40 16.18 -3.60 9.68
C SER A 40 14.76 -3.33 10.18
N HIS A 41 14.56 -2.34 11.05
CA HIS A 41 13.23 -1.97 11.56
C HIS A 41 12.38 -1.27 10.49
N THR A 42 13.00 -0.40 9.70
CA THR A 42 12.38 0.23 8.53
C THR A 42 12.00 -0.82 7.49
N LEU A 43 12.90 -1.77 7.22
CA LEU A 43 12.65 -2.88 6.28
C LEU A 43 11.56 -3.84 6.79
N PHE A 44 11.52 -4.11 8.09
CA PHE A 44 10.44 -4.89 8.71
C PHE A 44 9.08 -4.22 8.53
N THR A 45 9.00 -2.90 8.77
CA THR A 45 7.78 -2.11 8.57
C THR A 45 7.35 -2.10 7.10
N LEU A 46 8.31 -1.91 6.18
CA LEU A 46 8.06 -1.99 4.74
C LEU A 46 7.51 -3.36 4.33
N ASN A 47 8.07 -4.45 4.87
CA ASN A 47 7.59 -5.80 4.61
C ASN A 47 6.15 -6.02 5.11
N GLY A 48 5.77 -5.42 6.23
CA GLY A 48 4.38 -5.39 6.70
C GLY A 48 3.43 -4.79 5.65
N LEU A 49 3.78 -3.62 5.10
CA LEU A 49 3.01 -2.96 4.04
C LEU A 49 2.94 -3.81 2.76
N ILE A 50 4.06 -4.40 2.35
CA ILE A 50 4.14 -5.30 1.19
C ILE A 50 3.20 -6.49 1.35
N MET A 51 3.15 -7.09 2.55
CA MET A 51 2.28 -8.25 2.82
C MET A 51 0.79 -7.90 2.73
N VAL A 52 0.40 -6.72 3.20
CA VAL A 52 -0.99 -6.24 3.07
C VAL A 52 -1.31 -5.93 1.61
N ALA A 53 -0.42 -5.21 0.90
CA ALA A 53 -0.56 -4.91 -0.52
C ALA A 53 -0.72 -6.18 -1.37
N ARG A 54 0.12 -7.21 -1.12
CA ARG A 54 0.00 -8.52 -1.77
C ARG A 54 -1.39 -9.12 -1.57
N ARG A 55 -1.95 -9.05 -0.37
CA ARG A 55 -3.27 -9.62 -0.06
C ARG A 55 -4.39 -8.86 -0.79
N LEU A 56 -4.34 -7.53 -0.80
CA LEU A 56 -5.33 -6.66 -1.44
C LEU A 56 -5.29 -6.80 -2.97
N PHE A 57 -4.09 -6.71 -3.56
CA PHE A 57 -3.93 -6.62 -5.01
C PHE A 57 -3.85 -7.98 -5.70
N ARG A 58 -3.82 -9.10 -4.97
CA ARG A 58 -3.69 -10.46 -5.54
C ARG A 58 -4.68 -10.78 -6.66
N ARG A 59 -5.91 -10.26 -6.56
CA ARG A 59 -7.00 -10.53 -7.53
C ARG A 59 -7.06 -9.52 -8.68
N HIS A 60 -6.10 -8.59 -8.73
CA HIS A 60 -6.02 -7.52 -9.73
C HIS A 60 -4.84 -7.80 -10.67
N PRO A 61 -5.09 -8.39 -11.86
CA PRO A 61 -4.01 -8.82 -12.75
C PRO A 61 -3.17 -7.67 -13.32
N ASP A 62 -3.73 -6.47 -13.33
CA ASP A 62 -3.11 -5.22 -13.79
C ASP A 62 -2.28 -4.51 -12.71
N LEU A 63 -2.41 -4.91 -11.44
CA LEU A 63 -1.64 -4.32 -10.35
C LEU A 63 -0.32 -5.09 -10.16
N PRO A 64 0.76 -4.40 -9.79
CA PRO A 64 2.05 -5.03 -9.60
C PRO A 64 2.02 -6.04 -8.46
N ARG A 65 2.79 -7.12 -8.63
CA ARG A 65 3.11 -8.05 -7.55
C ARG A 65 4.29 -7.51 -6.76
N PHE A 66 4.14 -7.47 -5.45
CA PHE A 66 5.20 -7.05 -4.53
C PHE A 66 5.84 -8.28 -3.87
N PHE A 67 7.14 -8.22 -3.60
CA PHE A 67 7.87 -9.27 -2.90
C PHE A 67 8.52 -8.66 -1.65
N PRO A 68 8.56 -9.39 -0.52
CA PRO A 68 9.29 -8.93 0.65
C PRO A 68 10.76 -8.66 0.31
N VAL A 69 11.31 -7.61 0.90
CA VAL A 69 12.73 -7.30 0.82
C VAL A 69 13.50 -8.08 1.89
N ASP A 70 14.77 -8.38 1.62
CA ASP A 70 15.64 -8.95 2.63
C ASP A 70 15.95 -7.89 3.70
N THR A 71 15.70 -8.23 4.96
CA THR A 71 15.95 -7.35 6.12
C THR A 71 17.40 -7.38 6.61
N GLN A 72 18.18 -8.37 6.16
CA GLN A 72 19.59 -8.54 6.55
C GLN A 72 20.54 -8.00 5.48
N GLY A 73 20.07 -7.87 4.24
CA GLY A 73 20.80 -7.29 3.13
C GLY A 73 20.81 -5.75 3.16
N PRO A 74 21.83 -5.11 2.56
CA PRO A 74 21.85 -3.67 2.42
C PRO A 74 20.74 -3.22 1.47
N MET A 75 19.96 -2.23 1.90
CA MET A 75 18.98 -1.54 1.07
C MET A 75 19.33 -0.06 1.01
N THR A 76 19.49 0.49 -0.20
CA THR A 76 19.79 1.91 -0.33
C THR A 76 18.54 2.75 -0.09
N GLN A 77 18.73 4.02 0.27
CA GLN A 77 17.62 4.98 0.36
C GLN A 77 16.88 5.12 -0.98
N ALA A 78 17.59 5.01 -2.11
CA ALA A 78 16.99 5.05 -3.44
C ALA A 78 16.06 3.85 -3.68
N ASP A 79 16.49 2.64 -3.32
CA ASP A 79 15.66 1.42 -3.43
C ASP A 79 14.39 1.52 -2.59
N LEU A 80 14.52 2.10 -1.39
CA LEU A 80 13.39 2.34 -0.48
C LEU A 80 12.39 3.31 -1.08
N VAL A 81 12.86 4.45 -1.58
CA VAL A 81 12.01 5.44 -2.24
C VAL A 81 11.30 4.84 -3.45
N ILE A 82 12.01 4.08 -4.29
CA ILE A 82 11.43 3.41 -5.46
C ILE A 82 10.34 2.41 -5.03
N THR A 83 10.61 1.60 -4.00
CA THR A 83 9.66 0.60 -3.52
C THR A 83 8.39 1.25 -2.97
N VAL A 84 8.52 2.30 -2.18
CA VAL A 84 7.39 3.04 -1.62
C VAL A 84 6.63 3.79 -2.70
N ALA A 85 7.30 4.36 -3.70
CA ALA A 85 6.65 4.99 -4.85
C ALA A 85 5.81 3.97 -5.64
N ARG A 86 6.33 2.76 -5.87
CA ARG A 86 5.57 1.68 -6.53
C ARG A 86 4.35 1.24 -5.72
N LEU A 87 4.48 1.09 -4.39
CA LEU A 87 3.35 0.81 -3.51
C LEU A 87 2.29 1.92 -3.57
N THR A 88 2.74 3.18 -3.55
CA THR A 88 1.88 4.36 -3.64
C THR A 88 1.10 4.38 -4.96
N ALA A 89 1.78 4.19 -6.08
CA ALA A 89 1.15 4.15 -7.40
C ALA A 89 0.12 3.02 -7.52
N ALA A 90 0.43 1.82 -7.00
CA ALA A 90 -0.51 0.71 -6.98
C ALA A 90 -1.74 1.00 -6.08
N SER A 91 -1.53 1.66 -4.94
CA SER A 91 -2.62 2.08 -4.04
C SER A 91 -3.54 3.07 -4.75
N LEU A 92 -3.00 4.07 -5.44
CA LEU A 92 -3.79 5.06 -6.18
C LEU A 92 -4.58 4.41 -7.32
N HIS A 93 -3.95 3.52 -8.11
CA HIS A 93 -4.65 2.81 -9.18
C HIS A 93 -5.77 1.89 -8.63
N PHE A 94 -5.54 1.24 -7.49
CA PHE A 94 -6.59 0.49 -6.80
C PHE A 94 -7.72 1.42 -6.32
N GLU A 95 -7.39 2.59 -5.78
CA GLU A 95 -8.39 3.58 -5.34
C GLU A 95 -9.26 4.06 -6.49
N ASP A 96 -8.65 4.44 -7.62
CA ASP A 96 -9.36 4.96 -8.79
C ASP A 96 -10.38 3.94 -9.31
N ARG A 97 -10.02 2.65 -9.32
CA ARG A 97 -10.94 1.56 -9.69
C ARG A 97 -12.16 1.49 -8.79
N TYR A 98 -12.00 1.76 -7.51
CA TYR A 98 -13.03 1.62 -6.49
C TYR A 98 -13.57 2.95 -5.96
N ALA A 99 -13.24 4.07 -6.60
CA ALA A 99 -13.70 5.40 -6.21
C ALA A 99 -15.24 5.48 -6.14
N HIS A 100 -15.91 4.73 -7.02
CA HIS A 100 -17.37 4.60 -7.05
C HIS A 100 -17.96 3.94 -5.79
N LEU A 101 -17.22 3.06 -5.08
CA LEU A 101 -17.68 2.46 -3.83
C LEU A 101 -17.63 3.45 -2.65
N LYS A 102 -16.80 4.50 -2.73
CA LYS A 102 -16.75 5.56 -1.70
C LYS A 102 -17.95 6.51 -1.77
N MET A 103 -18.60 6.65 -2.93
CA MET A 103 -19.76 7.53 -3.12
C MET A 103 -21.10 6.88 -2.73
N GLY A 104 -21.13 5.56 -2.48
CA GLY A 104 -22.37 4.80 -2.36
C GLY A 104 -22.60 4.05 -1.05
N ALA A 105 -21.76 4.20 -0.02
CA ALA A 105 -22.01 3.52 1.26
C ALA A 105 -23.28 4.11 1.93
N PRO A 106 -24.39 3.37 2.02
CA PRO A 106 -25.51 3.82 2.83
C PRO A 106 -25.03 3.85 4.28
N ARG A 107 -25.19 4.98 4.95
CA ARG A 107 -25.05 5.02 6.42
C ARG A 107 -25.99 3.94 6.99
N PRO A 108 -25.54 3.09 7.92
CA PRO A 108 -26.47 2.24 8.64
C PRO A 108 -27.49 3.15 9.33
N LYS A 109 -28.77 2.97 8.98
CA LYS A 109 -29.86 3.61 9.73
C LYS A 109 -29.76 3.09 11.16
N ARG A 110 -29.44 3.98 12.08
CA ARG A 110 -29.65 3.77 13.52
C ARG A 110 -31.14 3.96 13.82
#